data_AF-A0A7S2HDZ5-F1
#
_entry.id   AF-A0A7S2HDZ5-F1
#
_cell.length_a   1.000
_cell.length_b   1.000
_cell.length_c   1.000
_cell.angle_alpha   90.00
_cell.angle_beta   90.00
_cell.angle_gamma   90.00
#
_symmetry.space_group_name_H-M   'P 1'
#
loop_
_entity.id
_entity.type
_entity.pdbx_description
1 polymer ?
#
loop_
_entity_poly.entity_id
_entity_poly.type
_entity_poly.pdbx_seq_one_letter_code
_entity_poly.pdbx_strand_id
1 'polypeptide(L)'
;MVDTSAYKVGVVVSLEGCGGKSKSGKALKACQVNIGEDEPIAVVTSASNVRENSRVVVAPVGSTFVNAEGEEQNVTKATVGGVASEGMLCDSRMLGWSGGGVGVAAQVPDSFEVGSAPPLSKPGAPKKAELTEEEMTAAKPAPGLYEKKPTKEEKKRLAEERRKARKAAKEAKAKMSS
;
A
#
# COMPACT_ATOMS: atom_id res chain seq x y z
N MET A 1 23.03 -5.28 -4.48
CA MET A 1 22.40 -3.96 -4.62
C MET A 1 21.08 -4.20 -5.33
N VAL A 2 19.98 -3.54 -4.96
CA VAL A 2 18.69 -3.81 -5.62
C VAL A 2 18.53 -2.87 -6.80
N ASP A 3 18.58 -3.41 -8.01
CA ASP A 3 18.36 -2.67 -9.25
C ASP A 3 16.88 -2.34 -9.41
N THR A 4 16.48 -1.17 -8.89
CA THR A 4 15.11 -0.64 -9.00
C THR A 4 14.92 0.29 -10.20
N SER A 5 15.96 0.49 -11.02
CA SER A 5 15.99 1.45 -12.13
C SER A 5 14.95 1.18 -13.22
N ALA A 6 14.52 -0.07 -13.37
CA ALA A 6 13.53 -0.46 -14.38
C ALA A 6 12.08 -0.46 -13.85
N TYR A 7 11.90 -0.30 -12.54
CA TYR A 7 10.57 -0.33 -11.92
C TYR A 7 9.84 0.98 -12.15
N LYS A 8 8.51 0.89 -12.28
CA LYS A 8 7.64 2.04 -12.51
C LYS A 8 6.49 2.04 -11.50
N VAL A 9 6.08 3.24 -11.09
CA VAL A 9 4.84 3.44 -10.33
C VAL A 9 3.66 3.28 -11.29
N GLY A 10 2.75 2.36 -10.96
CA GLY A 10 1.53 2.12 -11.70
C GLY A 10 0.29 2.35 -10.86
N VAL A 11 -0.85 2.61 -11.51
CA VAL A 11 -2.17 2.68 -10.88
C VAL A 11 -3.04 1.53 -11.38
N VAL A 12 -3.69 0.83 -10.44
CA VAL A 12 -4.62 -0.24 -10.79
C VAL A 12 -5.90 0.38 -11.33
N VAL A 13 -6.21 0.16 -12.60
CA VAL A 13 -7.41 0.68 -13.27
C VAL A 13 -8.60 -0.25 -13.03
N SER A 14 -8.38 -1.56 -13.17
CA SER A 14 -9.43 -2.57 -13.05
C SER A 14 -8.89 -3.83 -12.38
N LEU A 15 -9.78 -4.57 -11.70
CA LEU A 15 -9.42 -5.72 -10.88
C LEU A 15 -10.43 -6.85 -11.09
N GLU A 16 -9.98 -7.92 -11.75
CA GLU A 16 -10.78 -9.11 -12.03
C GLU A 16 -10.26 -10.33 -11.27
N GLY A 17 -11.18 -11.12 -10.74
CA GLY A 17 -10.85 -12.39 -10.11
C GLY A 17 -10.47 -13.43 -11.16
N CYS A 18 -9.28 -14.02 -11.04
CA CYS A 18 -8.90 -15.15 -11.88
C CYS A 18 -9.24 -16.45 -11.14
N GLY A 19 -9.82 -17.44 -11.83
CA GLY A 19 -10.16 -18.74 -11.25
C GLY A 19 -8.95 -19.56 -10.79
N GLY A 20 -7.73 -19.10 -11.05
CA GLY A 20 -6.48 -19.74 -10.66
C GLY A 20 -6.09 -19.53 -9.19
N LYS A 21 -5.40 -20.52 -8.62
CA LYS A 21 -4.75 -20.41 -7.30
C LYS A 21 -3.24 -20.38 -7.48
N SER A 22 -2.54 -19.58 -6.68
CA SER A 22 -1.08 -19.63 -6.56
C SER A 22 -0.64 -20.96 -5.96
N LYS A 23 0.65 -21.32 -6.12
CA LYS A 23 1.26 -22.49 -5.43
C LYS A 23 1.04 -22.47 -3.91
N SER A 24 0.86 -21.28 -3.32
CA SER A 24 0.57 -21.10 -1.89
C SER A 24 -0.93 -21.14 -1.55
N GLY A 25 -1.80 -21.58 -2.46
CA GLY A 25 -3.24 -21.73 -2.25
C GLY A 25 -4.06 -20.41 -2.22
N LYS A 26 -3.43 -19.26 -2.51
CA LYS A 26 -4.11 -17.97 -2.57
C LYS A 26 -4.79 -17.75 -3.93
N ALA A 27 -5.99 -17.16 -3.92
CA ALA A 27 -6.70 -16.80 -5.14
C ALA A 27 -5.93 -15.73 -5.93
N LEU A 28 -5.72 -15.97 -7.21
CA LEU A 28 -5.07 -15.05 -8.12
C LEU A 28 -6.09 -14.01 -8.61
N LYS A 29 -5.62 -12.78 -8.82
CA LYS A 29 -6.41 -11.71 -9.40
C LYS A 29 -5.66 -11.14 -10.59
N ALA A 30 -6.35 -10.96 -11.70
CA ALA A 30 -5.85 -10.22 -12.84
C ALA A 30 -6.17 -8.74 -12.61
N CYS A 31 -5.15 -7.90 -12.63
CA CYS A 31 -5.30 -6.46 -12.47
C CYS A 31 -4.83 -5.79 -13.76
N GLN A 32 -5.58 -4.82 -14.26
CA GLN A 32 -5.06 -3.90 -15.27
C GLN A 32 -4.36 -2.76 -14.55
N VAL A 33 -3.07 -2.57 -14.86
CA VAL A 33 -2.25 -1.54 -14.24
C VAL A 33 -1.75 -0.58 -15.31
N ASN A 34 -2.08 0.70 -15.15
CA ASN A 34 -1.53 1.75 -15.98
C ASN A 34 -0.17 2.17 -15.39
N ILE A 35 0.90 2.03 -16.17
CA ILE A 35 2.29 2.37 -15.80
C ILE A 35 2.80 3.63 -16.53
N GLY A 36 1.90 4.45 -17.09
CA GLY A 36 2.24 5.67 -17.84
C GLY A 36 2.51 5.40 -19.33
N GLU A 37 2.13 4.23 -19.81
CA GLU A 37 2.10 3.90 -21.24
C GLU A 37 0.69 4.13 -21.82
N ASP A 38 0.57 4.09 -23.15
CA ASP A 38 -0.68 4.31 -23.88
C ASP A 38 -1.77 3.29 -23.49
N GLU A 39 -1.39 2.03 -23.27
CA GLU A 39 -2.29 0.95 -22.88
C GLU A 39 -1.94 0.37 -21.49
N PRO A 40 -2.95 0.09 -20.64
CA PRO A 40 -2.72 -0.57 -19.36
C PRO A 40 -2.31 -2.03 -19.55
N ILE A 41 -1.31 -2.46 -18.79
CA ILE A 41 -0.80 -3.83 -18.85
C ILE A 41 -1.57 -4.76 -17.92
N ALA A 42 -1.73 -6.02 -18.34
CA ALA A 42 -2.31 -7.06 -17.49
C ALA A 42 -1.24 -7.61 -16.53
N VAL A 43 -1.53 -7.58 -15.23
CA VAL A 43 -0.64 -8.11 -14.18
C VAL A 43 -1.42 -9.01 -13.25
N VAL A 44 -0.92 -10.24 -13.05
CA VAL A 44 -1.52 -11.20 -12.13
C VAL A 44 -0.88 -11.07 -10.76
N THR A 45 -1.70 -10.97 -9.71
CA THR A 45 -1.23 -10.88 -8.33
C THR A 45 -2.04 -11.74 -7.37
N SER A 46 -1.36 -12.24 -6.35
CA SER A 46 -1.97 -12.93 -5.20
C SER A 46 -2.10 -12.04 -3.98
N ALA A 47 -1.65 -10.78 -4.07
CA ALA A 47 -1.61 -9.85 -2.97
C ALA A 47 -3.03 -9.42 -2.56
N SER A 48 -3.36 -9.57 -1.29
CA SER A 48 -4.69 -9.24 -0.76
C SER A 48 -4.93 -7.74 -0.57
N ASN A 49 -3.85 -6.93 -0.56
CA ASN A 49 -3.92 -5.49 -0.33
C ASN A 49 -4.15 -4.67 -1.61
N VAL A 50 -4.10 -5.29 -2.79
CA VAL A 50 -4.33 -4.61 -4.07
C VAL A 50 -5.81 -4.31 -4.23
N ARG A 51 -6.13 -3.05 -4.55
CA ARG A 51 -7.48 -2.57 -4.82
C ARG A 51 -7.47 -1.70 -6.07
N GLU A 52 -8.64 -1.50 -6.66
CA GLU A 52 -8.84 -0.53 -7.73
C GLU A 52 -8.40 0.86 -7.26
N ASN A 53 -7.82 1.64 -8.18
CA ASN A 53 -7.22 2.96 -7.94
C ASN A 53 -6.06 2.99 -6.93
N SER A 54 -5.53 1.85 -6.51
CA SER A 54 -4.33 1.81 -5.67
C SER A 54 -3.07 2.03 -6.52
N ARG A 55 -2.17 2.90 -6.05
CA ARG A 55 -0.85 3.07 -6.65
C ARG A 55 0.12 2.04 -6.10
N VAL A 56 0.76 1.33 -7.01
CA VAL A 56 1.59 0.17 -6.74
C VAL A 56 2.85 0.22 -7.59
N VAL A 57 3.92 -0.42 -7.13
CA VAL A 57 5.14 -0.53 -7.94
C VAL A 57 5.09 -1.77 -8.80
N VAL A 58 5.31 -1.58 -10.10
CA VAL A 58 5.33 -2.65 -11.10
C VAL A 58 6.71 -2.75 -11.72
N ALA A 59 7.19 -3.98 -11.85
CA ALA A 59 8.32 -4.32 -12.69
C ALA A 59 7.80 -4.77 -14.07
N PRO A 60 7.93 -3.94 -15.12
CA PRO A 60 7.57 -4.31 -16.49
C PRO A 60 8.53 -5.38 -17.05
N VAL A 61 8.14 -5.99 -18.16
CA VAL A 61 9.00 -6.95 -18.88
C VAL A 61 10.38 -6.38 -19.22
N GLY A 62 11.42 -7.19 -19.09
CA GLY A 62 12.81 -6.78 -19.25
C GLY A 62 13.46 -6.23 -17.97
N SER A 63 12.68 -5.97 -16.91
CA SER A 63 13.23 -5.59 -15.60
C SER A 63 13.92 -6.78 -14.92
N THR A 64 14.92 -6.50 -14.10
CA THR A 64 15.54 -7.49 -13.22
C THR A 64 14.99 -7.34 -11.81
N PHE A 65 14.66 -8.44 -11.15
CA PHE A 65 14.22 -8.46 -9.75
C PHE A 65 14.98 -9.52 -8.97
N VAL A 66 15.09 -9.34 -7.65
CA VAL A 66 15.74 -10.29 -6.76
C VAL A 66 14.67 -11.18 -6.12
N ASN A 67 14.80 -12.49 -6.27
CA ASN A 67 13.89 -13.46 -5.69
C ASN A 67 14.13 -13.63 -4.17
N ALA A 68 13.32 -14.47 -3.52
CA ALA A 68 13.46 -14.72 -2.07
C ALA A 68 14.77 -15.45 -1.69
N GLU A 69 15.42 -16.13 -2.63
CA GLU A 69 16.72 -16.81 -2.47
C GLU A 69 17.90 -15.85 -2.69
N GLY A 70 17.65 -14.61 -3.12
CA GLY A 70 18.69 -13.62 -3.38
C GLY A 70 19.25 -13.68 -4.81
N GLU A 71 18.62 -14.42 -5.71
CA GLU A 71 19.03 -14.55 -7.10
C GLU A 71 18.32 -13.51 -7.98
N GLU A 72 19.07 -12.95 -8.93
CA GLU A 72 18.55 -12.00 -9.91
C GLU A 72 17.81 -12.76 -11.02
N GLN A 73 16.54 -12.42 -11.23
CA GLN A 73 15.70 -12.97 -12.29
C GLN A 73 15.15 -11.86 -13.17
N ASN A 74 15.00 -12.14 -14.46
CA ASN A 74 14.40 -11.21 -15.41
C ASN A 74 12.87 -11.40 -15.50
N VAL A 75 12.13 -10.30 -15.54
CA VAL A 75 10.68 -10.29 -15.75
C VAL A 75 10.41 -10.58 -17.22
N THR A 76 9.84 -11.75 -17.50
CA THR A 76 9.41 -12.15 -18.84
C THR A 76 7.89 -12.25 -18.90
N LYS A 77 7.31 -12.14 -20.10
CA LYS A 77 5.87 -12.33 -20.31
C LYS A 77 5.54 -13.79 -20.00
N ALA A 78 4.65 -14.01 -19.04
CA ALA A 78 4.29 -15.35 -18.59
C ALA A 78 2.79 -15.46 -18.35
N THR A 79 2.22 -16.61 -18.68
CA THR A 79 0.81 -16.91 -18.41
C THR A 79 0.65 -17.48 -17.02
N VAL A 80 -0.03 -16.75 -16.13
CA VAL A 80 -0.24 -17.14 -14.74
C VAL A 80 -1.74 -17.38 -14.52
N GLY A 81 -2.12 -18.62 -14.21
CA GLY A 81 -3.52 -18.97 -13.96
C GLY A 81 -4.45 -18.84 -15.19
N GLY A 82 -3.89 -18.86 -16.40
CA GLY A 82 -4.64 -18.69 -17.66
C GLY A 82 -4.73 -17.24 -18.16
N VAL A 83 -4.11 -16.29 -17.46
CA VAL A 83 -4.05 -14.88 -17.86
C VAL A 83 -2.61 -14.50 -18.21
N ALA A 84 -2.41 -13.81 -19.33
CA ALA A 84 -1.11 -13.26 -19.70
C ALA A 84 -0.73 -12.13 -18.72
N SER A 85 0.42 -12.26 -18.06
CA SER A 85 0.99 -11.22 -17.19
C SER A 85 2.19 -10.59 -17.90
N GLU A 86 2.13 -9.28 -18.12
CA GLU A 86 3.18 -8.49 -18.79
C GLU A 86 4.06 -7.71 -17.79
N GLY A 87 3.94 -8.07 -16.53
CA GLY A 87 4.75 -7.52 -15.46
C GLY A 87 4.52 -8.28 -14.15
N MET A 88 5.22 -7.84 -13.12
CA MET A 88 5.07 -8.34 -11.76
C MET A 88 4.89 -7.16 -10.80
N LEU A 89 4.00 -7.33 -9.82
CA LEU A 89 3.88 -6.38 -8.71
C LEU A 89 5.00 -6.61 -7.70
N CYS A 90 5.76 -5.57 -7.40
CA CYS A 90 6.84 -5.63 -6.42
C CYS A 90 6.31 -5.58 -4.99
N ASP A 91 7.01 -6.23 -4.07
CA ASP A 91 6.79 -6.15 -2.64
C ASP A 91 7.92 -5.35 -1.97
N SER A 92 7.76 -5.03 -0.69
CA SER A 92 8.76 -4.26 0.05
C SER A 92 10.18 -4.85 -0.02
N ARG A 93 10.35 -6.17 -0.01
CA ARG A 93 11.69 -6.79 -0.04
C ARG A 93 12.34 -6.63 -1.40
N MET A 94 11.56 -6.80 -2.47
CA MET A 94 12.03 -6.56 -3.84
C MET A 94 12.46 -5.11 -4.08
N LEU A 95 11.95 -4.16 -3.29
CA LEU A 95 12.35 -2.74 -3.32
C LEU A 95 13.45 -2.39 -2.32
N GLY A 96 13.91 -3.35 -1.51
CA GLY A 96 14.84 -3.08 -0.41
C GLY A 96 14.23 -2.24 0.73
N TRP A 97 12.91 -2.12 0.81
CA TRP A 97 12.24 -1.40 1.88
C TRP A 97 12.27 -2.22 3.19
N SER A 98 12.62 -1.54 4.28
CA SER A 98 12.52 -2.12 5.61
C SER A 98 11.04 -2.22 6.03
N GLY A 99 10.60 -3.45 6.35
CA GLY A 99 9.23 -3.73 6.77
C GLY A 99 8.27 -4.08 5.63
N GLY A 100 7.82 -5.33 5.62
CA GLY A 100 6.82 -5.86 4.68
C GLY A 100 6.79 -7.39 4.70
N GLY A 101 5.64 -7.96 4.35
CA GLY A 101 5.46 -9.41 4.21
C GLY A 101 5.62 -9.85 2.75
N VAL A 102 6.12 -11.07 2.54
CA VAL A 102 6.17 -11.69 1.19
C VAL A 102 4.76 -11.76 0.63
N GLY A 103 4.57 -11.30 -0.60
CA GLY A 103 3.26 -11.28 -1.27
C GLY A 103 2.35 -10.13 -0.88
N VAL A 104 2.89 -9.06 -0.27
CA VAL A 104 2.18 -7.79 -0.07
C VAL A 104 2.66 -6.80 -1.13
N ALA A 105 1.77 -6.32 -1.99
CA ALA A 105 2.14 -5.35 -3.03
C ALA A 105 2.61 -4.04 -2.40
N ALA A 106 3.74 -3.52 -2.85
CA ALA A 106 4.30 -2.26 -2.40
C ALA A 106 3.45 -1.10 -2.96
N GLN A 107 2.80 -0.37 -2.05
CA GLN A 107 1.95 0.77 -2.38
C GLN A 107 2.69 2.07 -2.11
N VAL A 108 2.40 3.07 -2.95
CA VAL A 108 2.94 4.43 -2.84
C VAL A 108 1.78 5.44 -2.73
N PRO A 109 1.99 6.61 -2.10
CA PRO A 109 0.98 7.65 -2.03
C PRO A 109 0.72 8.26 -3.41
N ASP A 110 -0.39 8.96 -3.54
CA ASP A 110 -0.81 9.65 -4.76
C ASP A 110 0.13 10.76 -5.22
N SER A 111 1.03 11.22 -4.34
CA SER A 111 2.09 12.17 -4.64
C SER A 111 3.09 11.69 -5.72
N PHE A 112 3.16 10.39 -6.03
CA PHE A 112 4.06 9.84 -7.05
C PHE A 112 3.34 9.65 -8.37
N GLU A 113 3.79 10.32 -9.42
CA GLU A 113 3.20 10.22 -10.76
C GLU A 113 3.33 8.81 -11.36
N VAL A 114 2.34 8.44 -12.16
CA VAL A 114 2.33 7.16 -12.86
C VAL A 114 3.45 7.17 -13.91
N GLY A 115 4.23 6.08 -13.98
CA GLY A 115 5.40 5.94 -14.85
C GLY A 115 6.71 6.44 -14.28
N SER A 116 6.68 7.11 -13.13
CA SER A 116 7.91 7.51 -12.43
C SER A 116 8.59 6.34 -11.73
N ALA A 117 9.89 6.50 -11.45
CA ALA A 117 10.64 5.53 -10.66
C ALA A 117 10.06 5.42 -9.23
N PRO A 118 10.06 4.21 -8.63
CA PRO A 118 9.58 4.04 -7.27
C PRO A 118 10.53 4.71 -6.27
N PRO A 119 10.02 5.12 -5.10
CA PRO A 119 10.89 5.64 -4.06
C PRO A 119 11.79 4.54 -3.51
N LEU A 120 13.08 4.85 -3.32
CA LEU A 120 14.09 3.97 -2.70
C LEU A 120 13.77 3.62 -1.24
N SER A 121 12.80 4.29 -0.63
CA SER A 121 12.38 4.08 0.75
C SER A 121 10.88 4.12 0.87
N LYS A 122 10.34 3.36 1.83
CA LYS A 122 8.91 3.26 2.08
C LYS A 122 8.30 4.65 2.38
N PRO A 123 7.37 5.14 1.55
CA PRO A 123 6.70 6.41 1.81
C PRO A 123 5.82 6.24 3.06
N GLY A 124 6.10 7.04 4.10
CA GLY A 124 5.41 6.96 5.40
C GLY A 124 6.29 6.55 6.59
N ALA A 125 7.59 6.30 6.39
CA ALA A 125 8.56 6.32 7.49
C ALA A 125 9.10 7.75 7.67
N PRO A 126 9.23 8.28 8.91
CA PRO A 126 9.90 9.56 9.12
C PRO A 126 11.35 9.44 8.66
N LYS A 127 11.69 10.16 7.59
CA LYS A 127 13.05 10.28 7.07
C LYS A 127 13.95 10.81 8.19
N LYS A 128 14.88 10.00 8.70
CA LYS A 128 16.20 10.52 9.09
C LYS A 128 17.03 10.54 7.80
N ALA A 129 17.31 11.76 7.32
CA ALA A 129 18.41 12.22 6.44
C ALA A 129 18.68 11.43 5.14
N GLU A 130 18.98 12.01 3.97
CA GLU A 130 19.60 13.30 3.60
C GLU A 130 18.72 13.97 2.50
N LEU A 131 18.40 15.26 2.47
CA LEU A 131 19.14 16.54 2.48
C LEU A 131 19.73 16.94 1.12
N THR A 132 18.98 17.77 0.38
CA THR A 132 19.49 18.79 -0.54
C THR A 132 18.88 20.14 -0.15
N GLU A 133 19.47 20.71 0.89
CA GLU A 133 19.94 22.10 1.10
C GLU A 133 19.38 23.35 0.37
N GLU A 134 18.17 23.43 -0.21
CA GLU A 134 17.78 24.70 -0.88
C GLU A 134 16.45 25.41 -0.57
N GLU A 135 15.62 25.03 0.40
CA GLU A 135 14.58 25.98 0.87
C GLU A 135 14.35 25.92 2.38
N MET A 136 15.33 26.48 3.11
CA MET A 136 15.16 26.89 4.51
C MET A 136 14.90 28.39 4.57
N THR A 137 13.65 28.82 4.34
CA THR A 137 12.97 29.93 5.06
C THR A 137 11.46 29.71 4.81
N ALA A 138 10.54 29.61 5.76
CA ALA A 138 10.44 30.26 7.05
C ALA A 138 9.66 29.39 8.05
N ALA A 139 9.95 29.67 9.32
CA ALA A 139 9.55 28.94 10.51
C ALA A 139 8.05 28.93 10.85
N LYS A 140 7.56 27.77 11.34
CA LYS A 140 7.00 27.64 12.70
C LYS A 140 6.87 26.15 13.12
N PRO A 141 7.27 25.75 14.33
CA PRO A 141 7.32 24.36 14.74
C PRO A 141 5.95 23.88 15.25
N ALA A 142 5.44 22.77 14.72
CA ALA A 142 4.33 22.05 15.31
C ALA A 142 4.87 20.84 16.11
N PRO A 143 4.57 20.74 17.42
CA PRO A 143 5.14 19.71 18.28
C PRO A 143 4.44 18.36 18.13
N GLY A 144 5.23 17.34 17.83
CA GLY A 144 5.19 16.01 18.46
C GLY A 144 3.85 15.28 18.52
N LEU A 145 3.50 14.59 17.43
CA LEU A 145 2.46 13.56 17.41
C LEU A 145 2.98 12.24 18.01
N TYR A 146 3.35 12.25 19.30
CA TYR A 146 3.39 11.02 20.09
C TYR A 146 1.98 10.78 20.62
N GLU A 147 1.24 9.89 19.96
CA GLU A 147 -0.06 9.42 20.41
C GLU A 147 0.06 8.79 21.81
N LYS A 148 -0.30 9.57 22.82
CA LYS A 148 -0.57 9.09 24.17
C LYS A 148 -1.75 8.12 24.07
N LYS A 149 -1.50 6.83 24.31
CA LYS A 149 -2.55 5.86 24.66
C LYS A 149 -3.36 6.47 25.81
N PRO A 150 -4.71 6.57 25.73
CA PRO A 150 -5.51 7.15 26.80
C PRO A 150 -5.29 6.37 28.09
N THR A 151 -4.92 7.06 29.16
CA THR A 151 -4.76 6.47 30.49
C THR A 151 -6.09 5.87 30.95
N LYS A 152 -6.01 4.85 31.81
CA LYS A 152 -7.13 4.04 32.31
C LYS A 152 -8.30 4.88 32.88
N GLU A 153 -8.01 6.09 33.36
CA GLU A 153 -8.97 7.02 33.93
C GLU A 153 -9.83 7.72 32.86
N GLU A 154 -9.25 8.12 31.74
CA GLU A 154 -9.94 8.78 30.62
C GLU A 154 -10.91 7.83 29.91
N LYS A 155 -10.50 6.57 29.75
CA LYS A 155 -11.35 5.50 29.20
C LYS A 155 -12.53 5.18 30.13
N LYS A 156 -12.35 5.32 31.45
CA LYS A 156 -13.42 5.11 32.44
C LYS A 156 -14.43 6.27 32.42
N ARG A 157 -13.97 7.52 32.28
CA ARG A 157 -14.84 8.70 32.12
C ARG A 157 -15.69 8.63 30.86
N LEU A 158 -15.10 8.29 29.71
CA LEU A 158 -15.83 8.15 28.45
C LEU A 158 -16.90 7.04 28.50
N ALA A 159 -16.62 5.94 29.20
CA ALA A 159 -17.60 4.87 29.40
C ALA A 159 -18.74 5.27 30.34
N GLU A 160 -18.45 6.04 31.40
CA GLU A 160 -19.46 6.52 32.34
C GLU A 160 -20.37 7.58 31.70
N GLU A 161 -19.79 8.50 30.92
CA GLU A 161 -20.55 9.52 30.21
C GLU A 161 -21.47 8.92 29.15
N ARG A 162 -20.98 7.93 28.38
CA ARG A 162 -21.81 7.18 27.42
C ARG A 162 -22.92 6.38 28.11
N ARG A 163 -22.71 5.92 29.35
CA ARG A 163 -23.75 5.26 30.16
C ARG A 163 -24.78 6.27 30.68
N LYS A 164 -24.36 7.47 31.09
CA LYS A 164 -25.24 8.57 31.51
C LYS A 164 -26.07 9.08 30.35
N ALA A 165 -25.47 9.29 29.17
CA ALA A 165 -26.17 9.66 27.94
C ALA A 165 -27.22 8.62 27.54
N ARG A 166 -26.90 7.32 27.65
CA ARG A 166 -27.87 6.25 27.33
C ARG A 166 -29.01 6.17 28.34
N LYS A 167 -28.77 6.47 29.62
CA LYS A 167 -29.83 6.56 30.63
C LYS A 167 -30.71 7.79 30.40
N ALA A 168 -30.12 8.96 30.16
CA ALA A 168 -30.85 10.18 29.84
C ALA A 168 -31.69 10.03 28.57
N ALA A 169 -31.16 9.40 27.52
CA ALA A 169 -31.93 9.09 26.30
C ALA A 169 -33.10 8.13 26.57
N LYS A 170 -32.93 7.17 27.49
CA LYS A 170 -34.01 6.23 27.87
C LYS A 170 -35.08 6.92 28.72
N GLU A 171 -34.71 7.82 29.63
CA GLU A 171 -35.64 8.64 30.41
C GLU A 171 -36.36 9.68 29.56
N ALA A 172 -35.69 10.33 28.62
CA ALA A 172 -36.32 11.24 27.66
C ALA A 172 -37.31 10.49 26.76
N LYS A 173 -36.96 9.28 26.30
CA LYS A 173 -37.86 8.44 25.50
C LYS A 173 -39.05 7.92 26.31
N ALA A 174 -38.89 7.69 27.61
CA ALA A 174 -40.01 7.31 28.49
C ALA A 174 -40.94 8.50 28.79
N LYS A 175 -40.41 9.72 28.91
CA LYS A 175 -41.22 10.95 29.07
C LYS A 175 -41.92 11.40 27.79
N MET A 176 -41.40 11.06 26.60
CA MET A 176 -42.06 11.33 25.32
C MET A 176 -43.16 10.31 24.94
N SER A 177 -43.37 9.27 25.76
CA SER A 177 -44.35 8.21 25.50
C SER A 177 -45.52 8.20 26.51
N SER A 178 -45.68 9.28 27.28
CA SER A 178 -46.82 9.54 28.17
C SER A 178 -47.43 10.89 27.83
#